data_AF-A0A016BWQ7-F1
#
_entry.id   AF-A0A016BWQ7-F1
#
_cell.length_a   1.000
_cell.length_b   1.000
_cell.length_c   1.000
_cell.angle_alpha   90.00
_cell.angle_beta   90.00
_cell.angle_gamma   90.00
#
_symmetry.space_group_name_H-M   'P 1'
#
loop_
_entity.id
_entity.type
_entity.pdbx_description
1 polymer ?
#
loop_
_entity_poly.entity_id
_entity_poly.type
_entity_poly.pdbx_seq_one_letter_code
_entity_poly.pdbx_strand_id
1 'polypeptide(L)'
;MAEELTFISGSKEEQYLSLLPQVRSLIEGEVDLVANLANVAAALKEAFDFFWVGFYLVKQDQLVLGPFQGPVACTRIRKGKGVCGTAWQEGATLLVPDVEVFPGHIACSSLSRSEIVVPLIKDGEVWGVLDIDSDLLNFFDETDRKYLEEMCGYLSK
;
A
#
# COMPACT_ATOMS: atom_id res chain seq x y z
N MET A 1 -19.26 8.52 14.24
CA MET A 1 -18.75 9.90 14.34
C MET A 1 -17.64 10.02 13.32
N ALA A 2 -17.57 11.08 12.53
CA ALA A 2 -16.44 11.24 11.61
C ALA A 2 -15.21 11.52 12.46
N GLU A 3 -14.27 10.58 12.53
CA GLU A 3 -12.96 10.84 13.12
C GLU A 3 -12.20 11.74 12.14
N GLU A 4 -11.94 12.99 12.53
CA GLU A 4 -11.11 13.90 11.74
C GLU A 4 -9.64 13.51 11.97
N LEU A 5 -8.95 13.14 10.89
CA LEU A 5 -7.52 12.93 10.92
C LEU A 5 -6.79 14.28 11.01
N THR A 6 -5.82 14.36 11.92
CA THR A 6 -4.91 15.49 12.03
C THR A 6 -3.63 15.16 11.27
N PHE A 7 -3.40 15.87 10.17
CA PHE A 7 -2.18 15.77 9.38
C PHE A 7 -1.20 16.87 9.78
N ILE A 8 0.07 16.50 9.92
CA ILE A 8 1.15 17.43 10.28
C ILE A 8 2.13 17.58 9.13
N SER A 9 2.77 18.74 9.05
CA SER A 9 3.95 18.93 8.19
C SER A 9 5.22 18.56 8.95
N GLY A 10 6.18 17.91 8.29
CA GLY A 10 7.46 17.53 8.90
C GLY A 10 8.22 16.53 8.05
N SER A 11 9.20 15.86 8.65
CA SER A 11 9.84 14.67 8.07
C SER A 11 8.81 13.56 7.81
N LYS A 12 9.12 12.63 6.88
CA LYS A 12 8.26 11.45 6.63
C LYS A 12 8.01 10.66 7.92
N GLU A 13 9.04 10.51 8.76
CA GLU A 13 8.94 9.82 10.04
C GLU A 13 7.94 10.50 10.99
N GLU A 14 8.00 11.83 11.16
CA GLU A 14 7.04 12.55 12.01
C GLU A 14 5.61 12.40 11.49
N GLN A 15 5.41 12.48 10.18
CA GLN A 15 4.10 12.28 9.56
C GLN A 15 3.55 10.88 9.82
N TYR A 16 4.36 9.83 9.63
CA TYR A 16 3.96 8.45 9.93
C TYR A 16 3.65 8.24 11.41
N LEU A 17 4.52 8.72 12.31
CA LEU A 17 4.31 8.60 13.77
C LEU A 17 3.04 9.30 14.24
N SER A 18 2.67 10.41 13.58
CA SER A 18 1.40 11.07 13.83
C SER A 18 0.21 10.27 13.28
N LEU A 19 0.34 9.68 12.10
CA LEU A 19 -0.76 9.01 11.40
C LEU A 19 -1.11 7.62 11.97
N LEU A 20 -0.11 6.83 12.38
CA LEU A 20 -0.27 5.45 12.86
C LEU A 20 -1.35 5.27 13.95
N PRO A 21 -1.32 6.00 15.09
CA PRO A 21 -2.34 5.83 16.13
C PRO A 21 -3.74 6.23 15.65
N GLN A 22 -3.83 7.19 14.73
CA GLN A 22 -5.11 7.64 14.18
C GLN A 22 -5.71 6.60 13.25
N VAL A 23 -4.90 6.02 12.35
CA VAL A 23 -5.33 4.91 11.47
C VAL A 23 -5.74 3.70 12.29
N ARG A 24 -5.00 3.37 13.35
CA ARG A 24 -5.36 2.27 14.25
C ARG A 24 -6.73 2.51 14.90
N SER A 25 -6.97 3.69 15.45
CA SER A 25 -8.27 4.06 16.04
C SER A 25 -9.39 3.95 15.02
N LEU A 26 -9.15 4.43 13.79
CA LEU A 26 -10.13 4.48 12.71
C LEU A 26 -10.67 3.09 12.32
N ILE A 27 -9.86 2.04 12.46
CA ILE A 27 -10.21 0.67 12.02
C ILE A 27 -10.46 -0.33 13.16
N GLU A 28 -10.08 -0.03 14.41
CA GLU A 28 -10.12 -1.00 15.53
C GLU A 28 -11.55 -1.47 15.88
N GLY A 29 -12.58 -0.67 15.59
CA GLY A 29 -13.98 -0.98 15.87
C GLY A 29 -14.80 -1.50 14.69
N GLU A 30 -14.23 -1.54 13.48
CA GLU A 30 -14.94 -1.90 12.25
C GLU A 30 -14.50 -3.28 11.76
N VAL A 31 -15.48 -4.12 11.43
CA VAL A 31 -15.28 -5.51 10.99
C VAL A 31 -15.31 -5.66 9.48
N ASP A 32 -15.89 -4.70 8.76
CA ASP A 32 -15.91 -4.71 7.30
C ASP A 32 -14.52 -4.39 6.74
N LEU A 33 -13.91 -5.41 6.13
CA LEU A 33 -12.59 -5.31 5.52
C LEU A 33 -12.53 -4.23 4.44
N VAL A 34 -13.57 -4.08 3.61
CA VAL A 34 -13.55 -3.12 2.51
C VAL A 34 -13.57 -1.69 3.05
N ALA A 35 -14.36 -1.42 4.09
CA ALA A 35 -14.38 -0.14 4.78
C ALA A 35 -13.01 0.21 5.38
N ASN A 36 -12.38 -0.74 6.08
CA ASN A 36 -11.05 -0.55 6.66
C ASN A 36 -9.99 -0.27 5.60
N LEU A 37 -9.93 -1.06 4.53
CA LEU A 37 -8.98 -0.85 3.43
C LEU A 37 -9.24 0.49 2.72
N ALA A 38 -10.50 0.87 2.50
CA ALA A 38 -10.83 2.15 1.87
C ALA A 38 -10.38 3.34 2.73
N ASN A 39 -10.63 3.29 4.04
CA ASN A 39 -10.23 4.34 4.98
C ASN A 39 -8.70 4.43 5.13
N VAL A 40 -7.98 3.30 5.16
CA VAL A 40 -6.51 3.32 5.20
C VAL A 40 -5.93 3.94 3.92
N ALA A 41 -6.45 3.56 2.75
CA ALA A 41 -6.01 4.15 1.48
C ALA A 41 -6.29 5.67 1.43
N ALA A 42 -7.46 6.10 1.91
CA ALA A 42 -7.81 7.53 2.01
C ALA A 42 -6.87 8.28 2.97
N ALA A 43 -6.63 7.74 4.18
CA ALA A 43 -5.75 8.34 5.17
C ALA A 43 -4.31 8.52 4.65
N LEU A 44 -3.77 7.49 3.97
CA LEU A 44 -2.45 7.56 3.34
C LEU A 44 -2.41 8.59 2.21
N LYS A 45 -3.46 8.64 1.37
CA LYS A 45 -3.56 9.61 0.28
C LYS A 45 -3.64 11.04 0.80
N GLU A 46 -4.44 11.30 1.83
CA GLU A 46 -4.57 12.65 2.41
C GLU A 46 -3.30 13.09 3.14
N ALA A 47 -2.60 12.17 3.81
CA ALA A 47 -1.38 12.50 4.54
C ALA A 47 -0.18 12.81 3.62
N PHE A 48 0.00 12.02 2.56
CA PHE A 48 1.24 12.06 1.77
C PHE A 48 1.06 12.45 0.30
N ASP A 49 -0.19 12.57 -0.16
CA ASP A 49 -0.55 12.86 -1.55
C ASP A 49 0.09 11.92 -2.59
N PHE A 50 0.31 10.64 -2.24
CA PHE A 50 0.90 9.64 -3.14
C PHE A 50 0.19 9.57 -4.50
N PHE A 51 0.95 9.34 -5.59
CA PHE A 51 0.37 9.29 -6.94
C PHE A 51 -0.72 8.22 -7.05
N TRP A 52 -0.46 7.04 -6.49
CA TRP A 52 -1.43 5.96 -6.31
C TRP A 52 -1.19 5.28 -4.97
N VAL A 53 -2.25 4.89 -4.28
CA VAL A 53 -2.19 4.10 -3.04
C VAL A 53 -3.41 3.20 -2.93
N GLY A 54 -3.20 1.91 -2.67
CA GLY A 54 -4.33 1.00 -2.57
C GLY A 54 -3.94 -0.44 -2.37
N PHE A 55 -4.93 -1.31 -2.50
CA PHE A 55 -4.80 -2.70 -2.14
C PHE A 55 -5.10 -3.62 -3.30
N TYR A 56 -4.39 -4.74 -3.35
CA TYR A 56 -4.79 -5.91 -4.12
C TYR A 56 -4.97 -7.10 -3.19
N LEU A 57 -6.06 -7.85 -3.36
CA LEU A 57 -6.41 -8.98 -2.52
C LEU A 57 -6.23 -10.29 -3.27
N VAL A 58 -5.67 -11.30 -2.60
CA VAL A 58 -5.54 -12.63 -3.17
C VAL A 58 -6.94 -13.26 -3.31
N LYS A 59 -7.34 -13.53 -4.55
CA LYS A 59 -8.53 -14.28 -4.91
C LYS A 59 -8.14 -15.38 -5.89
N GLN A 60 -8.18 -16.62 -5.42
CA GLN A 60 -7.66 -17.78 -6.16
C GLN A 60 -6.18 -17.55 -6.51
N ASP A 61 -5.78 -17.71 -7.77
CA ASP A 61 -4.39 -17.62 -8.22
C ASP A 61 -3.98 -16.21 -8.69
N GLN A 62 -4.71 -15.18 -8.25
CA GLN A 62 -4.46 -13.79 -8.66
C GLN A 62 -4.65 -12.81 -7.52
N LEU A 63 -3.86 -11.74 -7.55
CA LEU A 63 -4.16 -10.47 -6.90
C LEU A 63 -5.28 -9.78 -7.70
N VAL A 64 -6.32 -9.34 -7.00
CA VAL A 64 -7.48 -8.63 -7.58
C VAL A 64 -7.60 -7.28 -6.89
N LEU A 65 -7.74 -6.22 -7.69
CA LEU A 65 -7.83 -4.85 -7.21
C LEU A 65 -8.94 -4.69 -6.14
N GLY A 66 -8.55 -4.10 -5.01
CA GLY A 66 -9.40 -3.71 -3.88
C GLY A 66 -9.58 -2.18 -3.83
N PRO A 67 -9.89 -1.61 -2.66
CA PRO A 67 -9.97 -0.16 -2.48
C PRO A 67 -8.63 0.53 -2.76
N PHE A 68 -8.69 1.70 -3.40
CA PHE A 68 -7.52 2.50 -3.75
C PHE A 68 -7.89 3.97 -3.96
N GLN A 69 -6.87 4.83 -4.02
CA GLN A 69 -6.93 6.23 -4.42
C GLN A 69 -5.90 6.45 -5.54
N GLY A 70 -6.29 7.14 -6.61
CA GLY A 70 -5.44 7.41 -7.77
C GLY A 70 -6.14 7.13 -9.11
N PRO A 71 -5.40 7.19 -10.23
CA PRO A 71 -5.95 6.85 -11.55
C PRO A 71 -6.35 5.38 -11.67
N VAL A 72 -7.07 5.04 -12.74
CA VAL A 72 -7.48 3.67 -13.06
C VAL A 72 -6.27 2.73 -13.13
N ALA A 73 -6.36 1.59 -12.44
CA ALA A 73 -5.28 0.60 -12.33
C ALA A 73 -5.64 -0.76 -12.96
N CYS A 74 -4.66 -1.64 -13.08
CA CYS A 74 -4.85 -3.01 -13.53
C CYS A 74 -5.79 -3.77 -12.57
N THR A 75 -6.76 -4.53 -13.10
CA THR A 75 -7.71 -5.23 -12.20
C THR A 75 -7.14 -6.53 -11.63
N ARG A 76 -6.22 -7.20 -12.32
CA ARG A 76 -5.72 -8.54 -11.98
C ARG A 76 -4.21 -8.67 -12.22
N ILE A 77 -3.50 -9.22 -11.23
CA ILE A 77 -2.05 -9.45 -11.28
C ILE A 77 -1.78 -10.92 -10.90
N ARG A 78 -0.92 -11.61 -11.65
CA ARG A 78 -0.53 -13.00 -11.35
C ARG A 78 0.63 -13.03 -10.35
N LYS A 79 0.71 -14.11 -9.56
CA LYS A 79 1.86 -14.33 -8.66
C LYS A 79 3.19 -14.31 -9.44
N GLY A 80 4.20 -13.64 -8.89
CA GLY A 80 5.52 -13.48 -9.50
C GLY A 80 5.56 -12.58 -10.74
N LYS A 81 4.54 -11.73 -10.96
CA LYS A 81 4.46 -10.82 -12.10
C LYS A 81 4.31 -9.37 -11.66
N GLY A 82 5.16 -8.48 -12.18
CA GLY A 82 5.28 -7.12 -11.70
C GLY A 82 5.76 -7.06 -10.25
N VAL A 83 5.88 -5.86 -9.70
CA VAL A 83 6.35 -5.65 -8.32
C VAL A 83 5.36 -6.25 -7.32
N CYS A 84 4.07 -5.93 -7.45
CA CYS A 84 2.97 -6.53 -6.67
C CYS A 84 3.00 -8.07 -6.63
N GLY A 85 3.09 -8.72 -7.80
CA GLY A 85 3.12 -10.17 -7.85
C GLY A 85 4.41 -10.76 -7.27
N THR A 86 5.52 -10.04 -7.35
CA THR A 86 6.81 -10.46 -6.78
C THR A 86 6.78 -10.36 -5.26
N ALA A 87 6.28 -9.26 -4.69
CA ALA A 87 6.05 -9.12 -3.25
C ALA A 87 5.12 -10.23 -2.73
N TRP A 88 4.07 -10.58 -3.48
CA TRP A 88 3.22 -11.74 -3.16
C TRP A 88 3.99 -13.07 -3.20
N GLN A 89 4.90 -13.25 -4.16
CA GLN A 89 5.68 -14.48 -4.26
C GLN A 89 6.70 -14.62 -3.14
N GLU A 90 7.39 -13.54 -2.80
CA GLU A 90 8.46 -13.52 -1.81
C GLU A 90 7.94 -13.42 -0.37
N GLY A 91 6.74 -12.87 -0.18
CA GLY A 91 6.20 -12.58 1.14
C GLY A 91 7.02 -11.51 1.87
N ALA A 92 7.62 -10.58 1.12
CA ALA A 92 8.48 -9.53 1.63
C ALA A 92 8.17 -8.18 0.96
N THR A 93 8.40 -7.10 1.70
CA THR A 93 8.25 -5.73 1.19
C THR A 93 9.30 -5.41 0.15
N LEU A 94 8.88 -4.85 -0.97
CA LEU A 94 9.75 -4.41 -2.07
C LEU A 94 9.78 -2.88 -2.13
N LEU A 95 10.99 -2.33 -2.18
CA LEU A 95 11.26 -0.93 -2.50
C LEU A 95 11.85 -0.89 -3.91
N VAL A 96 11.15 -0.24 -4.83
CA VAL A 96 11.56 -0.14 -6.24
C VAL A 96 11.86 1.32 -6.57
N PRO A 97 13.14 1.72 -6.62
CA PRO A 97 13.52 3.12 -6.82
C PRO A 97 13.27 3.59 -8.26
N ASP A 98 13.22 2.67 -9.21
CA ASP A 98 12.87 2.93 -10.61
C ASP A 98 12.11 1.72 -11.17
N VAL A 99 10.81 1.89 -11.45
CA VAL A 99 9.95 0.81 -11.96
C VAL A 99 10.29 0.42 -13.40
N GLU A 100 10.86 1.33 -14.20
CA GLU A 100 11.19 1.06 -15.61
C GLU A 100 12.32 0.03 -15.75
N VAL A 101 13.20 -0.06 -14.75
CA VAL A 101 14.32 -1.02 -14.73
C VAL A 101 14.00 -2.29 -13.95
N PHE A 102 12.81 -2.41 -13.35
CA PHE A 102 12.42 -3.58 -12.58
C PHE A 102 12.21 -4.81 -13.51
N PRO A 103 12.87 -5.95 -13.26
CA PRO A 103 12.72 -7.14 -14.10
C PRO A 103 11.27 -7.66 -14.11
N GLY A 104 10.68 -7.74 -15.30
CA GLY A 104 9.29 -8.20 -15.44
C GLY A 104 8.25 -7.15 -15.05
N HIS A 105 8.61 -5.87 -15.08
CA HIS A 105 7.70 -4.74 -14.91
C HIS A 105 6.47 -4.88 -15.82
N ILE A 106 5.29 -4.71 -15.20
CA ILE A 106 4.01 -4.57 -15.87
C ILE A 106 3.57 -3.13 -15.64
N ALA A 107 3.85 -2.26 -16.60
CA ALA A 107 3.44 -0.86 -16.50
C ALA A 107 1.90 -0.77 -16.56
N CYS A 108 1.26 -0.51 -15.42
CA CYS A 108 -0.16 -0.20 -15.34
C CYS A 108 -0.44 1.29 -15.60
N SER A 109 0.51 2.17 -15.25
CA SER A 109 0.49 3.61 -15.55
C SER A 109 1.87 4.04 -16.06
N SER A 110 1.93 4.83 -17.13
CA SER A 110 3.19 5.38 -17.66
C SER A 110 3.77 6.53 -16.81
N LEU A 111 3.06 6.95 -15.76
CA LEU A 111 3.47 8.05 -14.89
C LEU A 111 4.13 7.58 -13.59
N SER A 112 3.95 6.31 -13.19
CA SER A 112 4.65 5.76 -12.02
C SER A 112 6.16 5.65 -12.32
N ARG A 113 6.99 6.08 -11.38
CA ARG A 113 8.45 6.10 -11.46
C ARG A 113 9.10 5.31 -10.33
N SER A 114 8.52 5.28 -9.14
CA SER A 114 8.95 4.39 -8.05
C SER A 114 7.74 3.80 -7.34
N GLU A 115 7.94 2.64 -6.69
CA GLU A 115 6.87 1.84 -6.10
C GLU A 115 7.35 1.22 -4.77
N ILE A 116 6.48 1.19 -3.77
CA ILE A 116 6.63 0.34 -2.58
C ILE A 116 5.45 -0.61 -2.49
N VAL A 117 5.73 -1.91 -2.34
CA VAL A 117 4.70 -2.92 -2.12
C VAL A 117 4.94 -3.64 -0.80
N VAL A 118 3.96 -3.59 0.10
CA VAL A 118 3.97 -4.24 1.41
C VAL A 118 2.99 -5.42 1.41
N PRO A 119 3.45 -6.66 1.64
CA PRO A 119 2.57 -7.82 1.72
C PRO A 119 1.74 -7.81 3.01
N LEU A 120 0.45 -8.11 2.88
CA LEU A 120 -0.45 -8.33 4.01
C LEU A 120 -0.44 -9.82 4.35
N ILE A 121 0.10 -10.17 5.53
CA ILE A 121 0.38 -11.55 5.92
C ILE A 121 -0.50 -11.95 7.11
N LYS A 122 -1.09 -13.15 7.05
CA LYS A 122 -1.82 -13.78 8.15
C LYS A 122 -1.50 -15.27 8.14
N ASP A 123 -1.19 -15.83 9.31
CA ASP A 123 -0.84 -17.26 9.47
C ASP A 123 0.28 -17.74 8.52
N GLY A 124 1.23 -16.85 8.20
CA GLY A 124 2.35 -17.14 7.28
C GLY A 124 1.99 -17.07 5.79
N GLU A 125 0.75 -16.76 5.45
CA GLU A 125 0.29 -16.61 4.06
C GLU A 125 -0.02 -15.15 3.72
N VAL A 126 0.43 -14.72 2.54
CA VAL A 126 0.06 -13.42 1.98
C VAL A 126 -1.38 -13.48 1.48
N TRP A 127 -2.25 -12.64 2.04
CA TRP A 127 -3.66 -12.56 1.67
C TRP A 127 -4.00 -11.32 0.83
N GLY A 128 -3.07 -10.38 0.73
CA GLY A 128 -3.14 -9.19 -0.12
C GLY A 128 -1.82 -8.44 -0.11
N VAL A 129 -1.79 -7.30 -0.79
CA VAL A 129 -0.67 -6.35 -0.76
C VAL A 129 -1.23 -4.93 -0.65
N LEU A 130 -0.55 -4.07 0.10
CA LEU A 130 -0.61 -2.62 -0.06
C LEU A 130 0.41 -2.24 -1.14
N ASP A 131 -0.02 -1.43 -2.07
CA ASP A 131 0.78 -0.95 -3.20
C ASP A 131 0.68 0.58 -3.24
N ILE A 132 1.82 1.24 -3.41
CA ILE A 132 1.93 2.70 -3.44
C ILE A 132 2.93 3.10 -4.53
N ASP A 133 2.47 3.95 -5.44
CA ASP A 133 3.26 4.52 -6.52
C ASP A 133 3.58 5.99 -6.26
N SER A 134 4.71 6.43 -6.79
CA SER A 134 5.10 7.83 -6.92
C SER A 134 5.48 8.15 -8.36
N ASP A 135 5.18 9.36 -8.80
CA ASP A 135 5.65 9.92 -10.08
C ASP A 135 7.11 10.45 -10.00
N LEU A 136 7.74 10.32 -8.83
CA LEU A 136 9.15 10.62 -8.59
C LEU A 136 9.98 9.33 -8.51
N LEU A 137 11.24 9.41 -8.95
CA LEU A 137 12.21 8.32 -8.76
C LEU A 137 12.67 8.25 -7.31
N ASN A 138 12.94 7.04 -6.82
CA ASN A 138 13.51 6.78 -5.49
C ASN A 138 12.78 7.55 -4.37
N PHE A 139 11.46 7.60 -4.44
CA PHE A 139 10.63 8.37 -3.51
C PHE A 139 10.47 7.66 -2.15
N PHE A 140 10.35 6.33 -2.21
CA PHE A 140 10.20 5.47 -1.05
C PHE A 140 11.56 4.98 -0.53
N ASP A 141 11.67 4.89 0.79
CA ASP A 141 12.87 4.44 1.50
C ASP A 141 12.50 3.54 2.70
N GLU A 142 13.51 3.25 3.53
CA GLU A 142 13.35 2.39 4.70
C GLU A 142 12.43 2.98 5.78
N THR A 143 12.24 4.31 5.81
CA THR A 143 11.24 4.94 6.68
C THR A 143 9.83 4.54 6.25
N ASP A 144 9.55 4.59 4.94
CA ASP A 144 8.26 4.16 4.40
C ASP A 144 8.03 2.67 4.66
N ARG A 145 9.03 1.81 4.37
CA ARG A 145 8.98 0.37 4.65
C ARG A 145 8.57 0.10 6.10
N LYS A 146 9.31 0.66 7.06
CA LYS A 146 9.10 0.43 8.49
C LYS A 146 7.67 0.76 8.92
N TYR A 147 7.19 1.96 8.57
CA TYR A 147 5.92 2.45 9.09
C TYR A 147 4.70 1.92 8.31
N LEU A 148 4.85 1.63 7.02
CA LEU A 148 3.79 0.98 6.25
C LEU A 148 3.63 -0.49 6.66
N GLU A 149 4.72 -1.21 6.96
CA GLU A 149 4.65 -2.56 7.54
C GLU A 149 3.93 -2.56 8.89
N GLU A 150 4.25 -1.60 9.76
CA GLU A 150 3.56 -1.45 11.05
C GLU A 150 2.05 -1.19 10.86
N MET A 151 1.70 -0.24 9.98
CA MET A 151 0.30 0.10 9.69
C MET A 151 -0.46 -1.10 9.09
N CYS A 152 0.15 -1.83 8.16
CA CYS A 152 -0.43 -3.04 7.57
C CYS A 152 -0.66 -4.13 8.60
N GLY A 153 0.14 -4.17 9.67
CA GLY A 153 -0.06 -5.08 10.80
C GLY A 153 -1.36 -4.85 11.59
N TYR A 154 -2.00 -3.69 11.44
CA TYR A 154 -3.31 -3.42 12.05
C TYR A 154 -4.47 -4.03 11.25
N LEU A 155 -4.26 -4.33 9.97
CA LEU A 155 -5.28 -4.88 9.08
C LEU A 155 -5.44 -6.38 9.32
N SER A 156 -6.69 -6.81 9.43
CA SER A 156 -7.05 -8.22 9.59
C SER A 156 -8.07 -8.63 8.53
N LYS A 157 -7.79 -9.74 7.83
CA LYS A 157 -8.74 -10.42 6.96
C LYS A 157 -9.71 -11.30 7.75
#